data_AF-A0A3D2BNW1-F1
#
_entry.id   AF-A0A3D2BNW1-F1
#
_cell.length_a   1.000
_cell.length_b   1.000
_cell.length_c   1.000
_cell.angle_alpha   90.00
_cell.angle_beta   90.00
_cell.angle_gamma   90.00
#
_symmetry.space_group_name_H-M   'P 1'
#
loop_
_entity.id
_entity.type
_entity.pdbx_description
1 polymer ?
#
loop_
_entity_poly.entity_id
_entity_poly.type
_entity_poly.pdbx_seq_one_letter_code
_entity_poly.pdbx_strand_id
1 'polypeptide(L)'
;MRYFDRHGLKLGLFGLNCSGGLSGTLAPRALGGAWEENLIAAKIADEGAVDALVARRARRGRFDDLPEEMKRNLRQRAGGGNGAYPIVGSPDTVAAKLLTLHGAGIDAFAMRFANYVEHFPYFRDGVLPRLERAGVR
;
A
#
# COMPACT_ATOMS: atom_id res chain seq x y z
N MET A 1 4.67 9.06 -24.73
CA MET A 1 3.98 10.25 -24.21
C MET A 1 3.95 10.14 -22.68
N ARG A 2 4.77 10.89 -21.94
CA ARG A 2 4.76 10.88 -20.46
C ARG A 2 3.77 11.94 -19.99
N TYR A 3 2.65 11.51 -19.43
CA TYR A 3 1.43 12.33 -19.32
C TYR A 3 1.49 13.40 -18.20
N PHE A 4 2.49 13.36 -17.32
CA PHE A 4 2.64 14.30 -16.19
C PHE A 4 4.13 14.49 -15.88
N ASP A 5 4.68 15.68 -16.12
CA ASP A 5 6.05 16.16 -15.76
C ASP A 5 7.31 15.38 -16.27
N ARG A 6 8.51 15.92 -15.96
CA ARG A 6 9.85 15.47 -16.41
C ARG A 6 10.35 14.15 -15.78
N HIS A 7 9.81 13.74 -14.64
CA HIS A 7 10.31 12.63 -13.83
C HIS A 7 9.80 11.28 -14.33
N GLY A 8 10.63 10.23 -14.28
CA GLY A 8 10.26 8.88 -14.76
C GLY A 8 9.34 8.13 -13.80
N LEU A 9 9.47 8.38 -12.49
CA LEU A 9 8.73 7.70 -11.45
C LEU A 9 7.68 8.63 -10.80
N LYS A 10 6.43 8.16 -10.72
CA LYS A 10 5.31 8.87 -10.09
C LYS A 10 4.90 8.22 -8.79
N LEU A 11 4.75 9.04 -7.75
CA LEU A 11 4.28 8.60 -6.44
C LEU A 11 3.02 9.39 -6.07
N GLY A 12 1.89 8.70 -5.97
CA GLY A 12 0.61 9.23 -5.52
C GLY A 12 0.18 8.59 -4.20
N LEU A 13 -0.51 9.37 -3.36
CA LEU A 13 -1.10 8.85 -2.12
C LEU A 13 -2.50 8.29 -2.41
N PHE A 14 -2.81 7.12 -1.84
CA PHE A 14 -4.10 6.45 -2.02
C PHE A 14 -4.65 5.91 -0.69
N GLY A 15 -5.99 5.98 -0.54
CA GLY A 15 -6.72 5.89 0.73
C GLY A 15 -6.67 4.57 1.51
N LEU A 16 -7.24 4.67 2.72
CA LEU A 16 -7.17 3.82 3.93
C LEU A 16 -5.98 4.22 4.83
N ASN A 17 -6.29 4.95 5.91
CA ASN A 17 -5.42 5.42 7.03
C ASN A 17 -4.86 6.85 6.95
N CYS A 18 -5.64 7.79 6.45
CA CYS A 18 -5.73 9.10 7.11
C CYS A 18 -6.78 8.97 8.23
N SER A 19 -6.77 9.78 9.28
CA SER A 19 -7.80 9.72 10.34
C SER A 19 -9.22 9.64 9.72
N GLY A 20 -9.98 8.60 10.07
CA GLY A 20 -11.30 8.34 9.48
C GLY A 20 -11.34 7.56 8.13
N GLY A 21 -10.22 7.17 7.54
CA GLY A 21 -10.20 6.34 6.32
C GLY A 21 -10.92 6.96 5.13
N LEU A 22 -11.84 6.22 4.50
CA LEU A 22 -12.77 6.73 3.47
C LEU A 22 -14.12 7.19 4.07
N SER A 23 -14.23 7.19 5.39
CA SER A 23 -15.46 7.48 6.14
C SER A 23 -15.15 8.56 7.19
N GLY A 24 -15.04 9.81 6.73
CA GLY A 24 -14.87 10.95 7.63
C GLY A 24 -15.97 10.95 8.70
N THR A 25 -15.57 10.88 9.97
CA THR A 25 -16.48 10.79 11.12
C THR A 25 -15.98 11.67 12.26
N LEU A 26 -16.91 12.30 12.97
CA LEU A 26 -16.64 13.08 14.18
C LEU A 26 -16.91 12.26 15.46
N ALA A 27 -17.17 10.95 15.33
CA ALA A 27 -17.44 10.09 16.46
C ALA A 27 -16.25 10.09 17.44
N PRO A 28 -16.47 10.27 18.76
CA PRO A 28 -15.38 10.32 19.75
C PRO A 28 -14.50 9.06 19.82
N ARG A 29 -14.95 7.93 19.28
CA ARG A 29 -14.22 6.65 19.22
C ARG A 29 -13.72 6.29 17.81
N ALA A 30 -13.63 7.27 16.92
CA ALA A 30 -13.04 7.03 15.60
C ALA A 30 -11.56 6.66 15.74
N LEU A 31 -11.12 5.65 14.99
CA LEU A 31 -9.71 5.26 14.95
C LEU A 31 -8.88 6.38 14.31
N GLY A 32 -7.84 6.82 15.00
CA GLY A 32 -6.94 7.89 14.56
C GLY A 32 -6.01 7.50 13.41
N GLY A 33 -5.88 6.20 13.14
CA GLY A 33 -5.00 5.65 12.11
C GLY A 33 -3.57 5.42 12.60
N ALA A 34 -3.36 5.35 13.92
CA ALA A 34 -2.10 4.94 14.52
C ALA A 34 -1.80 3.46 14.28
N TRP A 35 -0.56 3.04 14.52
CA TRP A 35 -0.13 1.65 14.29
C TRP A 35 -0.97 0.64 15.07
N GLU A 36 -1.18 0.87 16.37
CA GLU A 36 -1.90 -0.02 17.28
C GLU A 36 -3.34 -0.22 16.83
N GLU A 37 -3.99 0.87 16.42
CA GLU A 37 -5.37 0.86 15.92
C GLU A 37 -5.48 0.09 14.60
N ASN A 38 -4.52 0.26 13.70
CA ASN A 38 -4.47 -0.51 12.44
C ASN A 38 -4.18 -1.99 12.67
N LEU A 39 -3.33 -2.31 13.64
CA LEU A 39 -3.05 -3.67 14.03
C LEU A 39 -4.29 -4.33 14.62
N ILE A 40 -5.05 -3.63 15.47
CA ILE A 40 -6.33 -4.11 15.98
C ILE A 40 -7.28 -4.34 14.81
N ALA A 41 -7.49 -3.35 13.93
CA ALA A 41 -8.37 -3.46 12.77
C ALA A 41 -8.01 -4.65 11.86
N ALA A 42 -6.73 -4.91 11.63
CA ALA A 42 -6.27 -6.06 10.87
C ALA A 42 -6.53 -7.40 11.60
N LYS A 43 -6.40 -7.44 12.93
CA LYS A 43 -6.67 -8.64 13.75
C LYS A 43 -8.17 -8.94 13.90
N ILE A 44 -9.02 -7.93 13.92
CA ILE A 44 -10.48 -8.06 14.01
C ILE A 44 -11.15 -8.00 12.64
N ALA A 45 -10.39 -8.07 11.55
CA ALA A 45 -10.93 -8.03 10.20
C ALA A 45 -11.94 -9.15 10.01
N ASP A 46 -13.11 -8.81 9.46
CA ASP A 46 -14.15 -9.79 9.16
C ASP A 46 -13.64 -10.75 8.07
N GLU A 47 -13.31 -11.97 8.48
CA GLU A 47 -12.75 -12.99 7.59
C GLU A 47 -13.72 -13.35 6.46
N GLY A 48 -15.02 -13.39 6.73
CA GLY A 48 -16.05 -13.67 5.73
C GLY A 48 -16.11 -12.58 4.67
N ALA A 49 -15.99 -11.31 5.08
CA ALA A 49 -15.90 -10.20 4.15
C ALA A 49 -14.60 -10.22 3.31
N VAL A 50 -13.47 -10.59 3.92
CA VAL A 50 -12.19 -10.77 3.21
C VAL A 50 -12.29 -11.87 2.16
N ASP A 51 -12.86 -13.01 2.52
CA ASP A 51 -13.05 -14.15 1.61
C ASP A 51 -13.99 -13.79 0.46
N ALA A 52 -15.10 -13.11 0.75
CA ALA A 52 -16.00 -12.59 -0.28
C ALA A 52 -15.31 -11.60 -1.24
N LEU A 53 -14.46 -10.72 -0.71
CA LEU A 53 -13.68 -9.77 -1.51
C LEU A 53 -12.69 -10.48 -2.44
N VAL A 54 -11.96 -11.48 -1.93
CA VAL A 54 -11.02 -12.28 -2.72
C VAL A 54 -11.76 -13.07 -3.80
N ALA A 55 -12.85 -13.75 -3.45
CA ALA A 55 -13.67 -14.49 -4.41
C ALA A 55 -14.21 -13.59 -5.53
N ARG A 56 -14.67 -12.37 -5.19
CA ARG A 56 -15.14 -11.40 -6.19
C ARG A 56 -14.04 -10.96 -7.16
N ARG A 57 -12.79 -10.87 -6.68
CA ARG A 57 -11.61 -10.53 -7.51
C ARG A 57 -11.11 -11.69 -8.34
N ALA A 58 -11.28 -12.91 -7.85
CA ALA A 58 -10.94 -14.14 -8.56
C ALA A 58 -11.88 -14.45 -9.74
N ARG A 59 -13.05 -13.78 -9.81
CA ARG A 59 -14.03 -13.93 -10.89
C ARG A 59 -13.35 -13.92 -12.27
N ARG A 60 -13.81 -14.82 -13.15
CA ARG A 60 -13.23 -15.12 -14.47
C ARG A 60 -11.87 -15.83 -14.41
N GLY A 61 -11.63 -16.62 -13.37
CA GLY A 61 -10.46 -17.49 -13.25
C GLY A 61 -9.13 -16.75 -13.06
N ARG A 62 -9.16 -15.50 -12.56
CA ARG A 62 -7.97 -14.65 -12.47
C ARG A 62 -6.87 -15.25 -11.59
N PHE A 63 -7.25 -16.08 -10.61
CA PHE A 63 -6.34 -16.61 -9.59
C PHE A 63 -6.31 -18.14 -9.52
N ASP A 64 -7.01 -18.84 -10.42
CA ASP A 64 -7.26 -20.28 -10.29
C ASP A 64 -5.94 -21.08 -10.36
N ASP A 65 -5.06 -20.69 -11.28
CA ASP A 65 -3.76 -21.33 -11.53
C ASP A 65 -2.62 -20.79 -10.67
N LEU A 66 -2.90 -19.88 -9.72
CA LEU A 66 -1.86 -19.36 -8.85
C LEU A 66 -1.42 -20.40 -7.81
N PRO A 67 -0.13 -20.46 -7.44
CA PRO A 67 0.32 -21.28 -6.33
C PRO A 67 -0.44 -20.94 -5.03
N GLU A 68 -0.67 -21.95 -4.18
CA GLU A 68 -1.42 -21.77 -2.92
C GLU A 68 -0.79 -20.73 -1.98
N GLU A 69 0.53 -20.61 -1.99
CA GLU A 69 1.22 -19.55 -1.26
C GLU A 69 0.81 -18.16 -1.75
N MET A 70 0.68 -17.98 -3.07
CA MET A 70 0.27 -16.71 -3.65
C MET A 70 -1.20 -16.41 -3.35
N LYS A 71 -2.08 -17.42 -3.38
CA LYS A 71 -3.48 -17.28 -2.95
C LYS A 71 -3.59 -16.86 -1.48
N ARG A 72 -2.81 -17.48 -0.58
CA ARG A 72 -2.69 -17.06 0.83
C ARG A 72 -2.23 -15.61 0.96
N ASN A 73 -1.20 -15.22 0.22
CA ASN A 73 -0.67 -13.86 0.23
C ASN A 73 -1.71 -12.84 -0.27
N LEU A 74 -2.48 -13.18 -1.31
CA LEU A 74 -3.58 -12.34 -1.81
C LEU A 74 -4.67 -12.14 -0.76
N ARG A 75 -5.07 -13.21 -0.05
CA ARG A 75 -6.05 -13.14 1.04
C ARG A 75 -5.55 -12.24 2.17
N GLN A 76 -4.32 -12.45 2.63
CA GLN A 76 -3.74 -11.64 3.70
C GLN A 76 -3.67 -10.14 3.31
N ARG A 77 -3.27 -9.84 2.06
CA ARG A 77 -3.23 -8.45 1.56
C ARG A 77 -4.62 -7.84 1.40
N ALA A 78 -5.65 -8.63 1.10
CA ALA A 78 -7.02 -8.15 1.03
C ALA A 78 -7.50 -7.63 2.39
N GLY A 79 -7.21 -8.35 3.48
CA GLY A 79 -7.55 -7.92 4.85
C GLY A 79 -6.73 -6.73 5.36
N GLY A 80 -5.44 -6.64 5.00
CA GLY A 80 -4.55 -5.58 5.51
C GLY A 80 -4.52 -4.29 4.68
N GLY A 81 -4.89 -4.34 3.41
CA GLY A 81 -4.77 -3.17 2.55
C GLY A 81 -5.30 -3.31 1.14
N ASN A 82 -6.48 -3.94 1.01
CA ASN A 82 -7.20 -4.05 -0.25
C ASN A 82 -6.36 -4.68 -1.39
N GLY A 83 -5.36 -5.51 -1.08
CA GLY A 83 -4.50 -6.17 -2.07
C GLY A 83 -3.22 -5.41 -2.46
N ALA A 84 -2.87 -4.32 -1.79
CA ALA A 84 -1.62 -3.59 -2.04
C ALA A 84 -0.38 -4.48 -1.85
N TYR A 85 0.68 -4.19 -2.59
CA TYR A 85 1.98 -4.87 -2.45
C TYR A 85 2.76 -4.23 -1.28
N PRO A 86 2.97 -4.94 -0.16
CA PRO A 86 3.65 -4.35 1.00
C PRO A 86 5.14 -4.18 0.71
N ILE A 87 5.67 -3.00 1.05
CA ILE A 87 7.12 -2.72 1.07
C ILE A 87 7.45 -2.29 2.50
N VAL A 88 8.26 -3.10 3.18
CA VAL A 88 8.63 -2.89 4.58
C VAL A 88 10.14 -2.99 4.70
N GLY A 89 10.76 -2.04 5.42
CA GLY A 89 12.20 -2.02 5.64
C GLY A 89 12.72 -0.61 5.93
N SER A 90 14.04 -0.46 5.91
CA SER A 90 14.69 0.85 6.02
C SER A 90 14.46 1.71 4.77
N PRO A 91 14.76 3.02 4.81
CA PRO A 91 14.65 3.88 3.63
C PRO A 91 15.45 3.38 2.43
N ASP A 92 16.60 2.76 2.66
CA ASP A 92 17.41 2.14 1.61
C ASP A 92 16.69 0.95 0.98
N THR A 93 16.15 0.05 1.80
CA THR A 93 15.38 -1.12 1.32
C THR A 93 14.14 -0.69 0.55
N VAL A 94 13.41 0.30 1.05
CA VAL A 94 12.21 0.83 0.39
C VAL A 94 12.56 1.47 -0.95
N ALA A 95 13.58 2.34 -0.99
CA ALA A 95 14.03 2.98 -2.23
C ALA A 95 14.49 1.93 -3.26
N ALA A 96 15.32 0.97 -2.85
CA ALA A 96 15.80 -0.10 -3.73
C ALA A 96 14.63 -0.91 -4.33
N LYS A 97 13.60 -1.19 -3.53
CA LYS A 97 12.41 -1.91 -4.01
C LYS A 97 11.61 -1.09 -5.03
N LEU A 98 11.41 0.20 -4.78
CA LEU A 98 10.73 1.09 -5.73
C LEU A 98 11.50 1.21 -7.05
N LEU A 99 12.83 1.35 -6.98
CA LEU A 99 13.69 1.37 -8.18
C LEU A 99 13.65 0.04 -8.93
N THR A 100 13.65 -1.09 -8.22
CA THR A 100 13.50 -2.42 -8.84
C THR A 100 12.20 -2.52 -9.62
N LEU A 101 11.09 -2.10 -9.02
CA LEU A 101 9.77 -2.13 -9.66
C LEU A 101 9.68 -1.15 -10.85
N HIS A 102 10.31 0.02 -10.73
CA HIS A 102 10.41 0.98 -11.83
C HIS A 102 11.24 0.43 -13.01
N GLY A 103 12.37 -0.21 -12.74
CA GLY A 103 13.19 -0.89 -13.74
C GLY A 103 12.45 -2.03 -14.46
N ALA A 104 11.41 -2.60 -13.83
CA ALA A 104 10.51 -3.59 -14.43
C ALA A 104 9.35 -2.96 -15.24
N GLY A 105 9.31 -1.64 -15.40
CA GLY A 105 8.31 -0.92 -16.19
C GLY A 105 7.11 -0.36 -15.41
N ILE A 106 7.16 -0.34 -14.08
CA ILE A 106 6.11 0.29 -13.26
C ILE A 106 6.47 1.76 -13.01
N ASP A 107 5.86 2.66 -13.79
CA ASP A 107 6.17 4.10 -13.73
C ASP A 107 5.38 4.88 -12.67
N ALA A 108 4.33 4.29 -12.09
CA ALA A 108 3.48 4.96 -11.13
C ALA A 108 3.05 4.05 -9.98
N PHE A 109 3.24 4.52 -8.74
CA PHE A 109 2.74 3.86 -7.54
C PHE A 109 1.68 4.73 -6.86
N ALA A 110 0.51 4.13 -6.67
CA ALA A 110 -0.46 4.58 -5.69
C ALA A 110 -0.14 3.88 -4.36
N MET A 111 0.29 4.64 -3.36
CA MET A 111 0.82 4.12 -2.11
C MET A 111 0.11 4.67 -0.87
N ARG A 112 0.20 3.91 0.21
CA ARG A 112 -0.33 4.25 1.53
C ARG A 112 0.70 3.97 2.61
N PHE A 113 0.51 4.58 3.77
CA PHE A 113 1.30 4.32 4.96
C PHE A 113 0.46 3.64 6.03
N ALA A 114 1.06 2.77 6.83
CA ALA A 114 0.39 2.17 7.98
C ALA A 114 -0.01 3.26 8.98
N ASN A 115 0.96 4.03 9.48
CA ASN A 115 0.76 5.27 10.23
C ASN A 115 1.16 6.45 9.35
N TYR A 116 0.21 7.20 8.81
CA TYR A 116 0.50 8.32 7.92
C TYR A 116 1.30 9.43 8.63
N VAL A 117 0.89 9.77 9.86
CA VAL A 117 1.45 10.89 10.63
C VAL A 117 2.94 10.70 10.89
N GLU A 118 3.35 9.47 11.21
CA GLU A 118 4.76 9.16 11.50
C GLU A 118 5.55 8.75 10.26
N HIS A 119 4.97 7.91 9.40
CA HIS A 119 5.74 7.29 8.32
C HIS A 119 5.88 8.20 7.10
N PHE A 120 4.97 9.15 6.87
CA PHE A 120 5.13 10.07 5.74
C PHE A 120 6.35 10.99 5.91
N PRO A 121 6.57 11.67 7.07
CA PRO A 121 7.81 12.41 7.30
C PRO A 121 9.06 11.54 7.13
N TYR A 122 9.04 10.32 7.68
CA TYR A 122 10.16 9.38 7.55
C TYR A 122 10.43 8.99 6.08
N PHE A 123 9.38 8.78 5.29
CA PHE A 123 9.49 8.51 3.86
C PHE A 123 9.96 9.73 3.07
N ARG A 124 9.43 10.92 3.38
CA ARG A 124 9.82 12.18 2.76
C ARG A 124 11.31 12.43 2.94
N ASP A 125 11.81 12.29 4.16
CA ASP A 125 13.18 12.63 4.51
C ASP A 125 14.17 11.49 4.21
N GLY A 126 13.71 10.24 4.29
CA GLY A 126 14.52 9.06 4.04
C GLY A 126 14.52 8.61 2.59
N VAL A 127 13.36 8.45 1.97
CA VAL A 127 13.23 7.75 0.67
C VAL A 127 13.29 8.71 -0.51
N LEU A 128 12.62 9.85 -0.45
CA LEU A 128 12.57 10.77 -1.60
C LEU A 128 13.96 11.22 -2.08
N PRO A 129 14.91 11.62 -1.21
CA PRO A 129 16.24 12.03 -1.66
C PRO A 129 17.02 10.90 -2.33
N ARG A 130 16.73 9.64 -1.99
CA ARG A 130 17.36 8.47 -2.63
C ARG A 130 16.84 8.27 -4.04
N LEU A 131 15.55 8.49 -4.26
CA LEU A 131 14.93 8.44 -5.59
C LEU A 131 15.40 9.60 -6.47
N GLU A 132 15.58 10.79 -5.89
CA GLU A 132 16.17 11.95 -6.58
C GLU A 132 17.62 11.68 -7.01
N ARG A 133 18.46 11.14 -6.10
CA ARG A 133 19.84 10.73 -6.44
C ARG A 133 19.90 9.67 -7.53
N ALA A 134 18.89 8.81 -7.63
CA ALA A 134 18.77 7.82 -8.68
C ALA A 134 18.25 8.40 -10.02
N GLY A 135 17.91 9.69 -10.07
CA GLY A 135 17.46 10.39 -11.28
C GLY A 135 16.04 10.04 -11.73
N VAL A 136 15.26 9.35 -10.90
CA VAL A 136 13.87 8.96 -11.24
C VAL A 136 12.83 9.96 -10.75
N ARG A 137 13.22 10.84 -9.81
CA ARG A 137 12.39 11.88 -9.18
C ARG A 137 13.14 13.20 -9.03
#